data_AF-A0A536BF32-F1
#
_entry.id   AF-A0A536BF32-F1
#
_cell.length_a   1.000
_cell.length_b   1.000
_cell.length_c   1.000
_cell.angle_alpha   90.00
_cell.angle_beta   90.00
_cell.angle_gamma   90.00
#
_symmetry.space_group_name_H-M   'P 1'
#
loop_
_entity.id
_entity.type
_entity.pdbx_description
1 polymer ?
#
loop_
_entity_poly.entity_id
_entity_poly.type
_entity_poly.pdbx_seq_one_letter_code
_entity_poly.pdbx_strand_id
1 'polypeptide(L)'
;GIDWVQGTAAYYALQLEHTFARPWANAFAVDPVLSHLITWYTLTVELSFLPLAMLPFERTRSVAAFGAAAMQLGILLLMNVGNFPLVMLVACVMFVPPRWIHRVMREAAVPAAAPAVRGSRRRAATWLLAIAAAAAFVTAVPSEAEALRPSGDLASLLRSLSLDQRWDMFSPNAARSDWWLVAPAALADGTRFDLLSERGADDRSARYSDPLYTRWTKVHERIASSFYAGYRSAYARYFCRVRNSQLAPGQSPLASFELFYVERTIQAPEKGPPLISETKLWSQQC
;
A
#
# COMPACT_ATOMS: atom_id res chain seq x y z
N GLY A 1 -7.13 -7.15 -16.08
CA GLY A 1 -7.07 -6.14 -17.16
C GLY A 1 -6.00 -6.49 -18.17
N ILE A 2 -5.77 -5.61 -19.14
CA ILE A 2 -4.93 -5.92 -20.33
C ILE A 2 -3.45 -6.13 -19.96
N ASP A 3 -2.96 -5.42 -18.95
CA ASP A 3 -1.56 -5.45 -18.52
C ASP A 3 -1.15 -6.83 -17.98
N TRP A 4 -2.07 -7.49 -17.29
CA TRP A 4 -1.87 -8.83 -16.76
C TRP A 4 -1.83 -9.88 -17.87
N VAL A 5 -2.71 -9.74 -18.88
CA VAL A 5 -2.77 -10.63 -20.04
C VAL A 5 -1.51 -10.47 -20.90
N GLN A 6 -1.06 -9.23 -21.10
CA GLN A 6 0.12 -8.91 -21.91
C GLN A 6 1.45 -9.13 -21.17
N GLY A 7 1.44 -9.43 -19.87
CA GLY A 7 2.66 -9.61 -19.07
C GLY A 7 3.35 -8.31 -18.65
N THR A 8 2.69 -7.16 -18.77
CA THR A 8 3.27 -5.83 -18.51
C THR A 8 2.86 -5.23 -17.17
N ALA A 9 2.09 -5.93 -16.34
CA ALA A 9 1.66 -5.41 -15.04
C ALA A 9 2.86 -5.09 -14.11
N ALA A 10 3.85 -5.98 -14.05
CA ALA A 10 5.06 -5.75 -13.25
C ALA A 10 5.90 -4.57 -13.75
N TYR A 11 5.96 -4.36 -15.07
CA TYR A 11 6.64 -3.20 -15.67
C TYR A 11 6.12 -1.89 -15.09
N TYR A 12 4.80 -1.72 -15.01
CA TYR A 12 4.21 -0.51 -14.42
C TYR A 12 4.34 -0.50 -12.90
N ALA A 13 3.99 -1.58 -12.22
CA ALA A 13 3.95 -1.62 -10.76
C ALA A 13 5.33 -1.38 -10.11
N LEU A 14 6.41 -1.92 -10.70
CA LEU A 14 7.77 -1.80 -10.18
C LEU A 14 8.46 -0.49 -10.59
N GLN A 15 7.86 0.32 -11.46
CA GLN A 15 8.34 1.65 -11.81
C GLN A 15 7.73 2.79 -10.98
N LEU A 16 6.81 2.47 -10.05
CA LEU A 16 6.18 3.41 -9.12
C LEU A 16 7.14 3.83 -7.99
N GLU A 17 8.35 4.26 -8.34
CA GLU A 17 9.50 4.55 -7.47
C GLU A 17 9.21 5.58 -6.38
N HIS A 18 8.28 6.50 -6.64
CA HIS A 18 7.95 7.58 -5.71
C HIS A 18 6.87 7.20 -4.69
N THR A 19 6.18 6.08 -4.90
CA THR A 19 5.00 5.70 -4.09
C THR A 19 5.06 4.28 -3.54
N PHE A 20 5.31 3.27 -4.39
CA PHE A 20 5.14 1.86 -4.04
C PHE A 20 6.33 0.96 -4.36
N ALA A 21 7.17 1.31 -5.34
CA ALA A 21 8.34 0.53 -5.69
C ALA A 21 9.57 1.01 -4.93
N ARG A 22 10.48 0.10 -4.61
CA ARG A 22 11.79 0.46 -4.05
C ARG A 22 12.70 1.00 -5.16
N PRO A 23 13.69 1.86 -4.85
CA PRO A 23 14.51 2.51 -5.88
C PRO A 23 15.22 1.53 -6.83
N TRP A 24 15.62 0.35 -6.36
CA TRP A 24 16.29 -0.67 -7.18
C TRP A 24 15.35 -1.55 -7.99
N ALA A 25 14.03 -1.48 -7.76
CA ALA A 25 13.05 -2.30 -8.46
C ALA A 25 12.96 -1.92 -9.95
N ASN A 26 13.26 -0.66 -10.28
CA ASN A 26 13.28 -0.18 -11.67
C ASN A 26 14.16 -1.07 -12.56
N ALA A 27 15.34 -1.49 -12.10
CA ALA A 27 16.25 -2.34 -12.87
C ALA A 27 15.62 -3.67 -13.32
N PHE A 28 14.71 -4.24 -12.51
CA PHE A 28 13.96 -5.46 -12.87
C PHE A 28 12.75 -5.15 -13.74
N ALA A 29 12.18 -3.95 -13.59
CA ALA A 29 10.99 -3.52 -14.30
C ALA A 29 11.28 -3.25 -15.79
N VAL A 30 12.43 -2.64 -16.12
CA VAL A 30 12.74 -2.24 -17.50
C VAL A 30 13.19 -3.42 -18.36
N ASP A 31 13.68 -4.51 -17.77
CA ASP A 31 13.96 -5.75 -18.50
C ASP A 31 12.64 -6.43 -18.90
N PRO A 32 12.31 -6.50 -20.21
CA PRO A 32 11.03 -7.08 -20.65
C PRO A 32 10.86 -8.54 -20.24
N VAL A 33 11.96 -9.31 -20.23
CA VAL A 33 11.91 -10.74 -19.89
C VAL A 33 11.58 -10.89 -18.42
N LEU A 34 12.28 -10.16 -17.54
CA LEU A 34 12.03 -10.22 -16.10
C LEU A 34 10.64 -9.70 -15.75
N SER A 35 10.21 -8.58 -16.31
CA SER A 35 8.86 -8.05 -16.09
C SER A 35 7.76 -9.05 -16.49
N HIS A 36 7.89 -9.69 -17.66
CA HIS A 36 6.93 -10.70 -18.11
C HIS A 36 6.92 -11.92 -17.19
N LEU A 37 8.11 -12.41 -16.79
CA LEU A 37 8.24 -13.53 -15.85
C LEU A 37 7.60 -13.22 -14.50
N ILE A 38 7.85 -12.02 -13.94
CA ILE A 38 7.27 -11.61 -12.66
C ILE A 38 5.74 -11.50 -12.76
N THR A 39 5.23 -10.92 -13.84
CA THR A 39 3.78 -10.77 -14.06
C THR A 39 3.09 -12.12 -14.14
N TRP A 40 3.57 -13.03 -14.98
CA TRP A 40 2.95 -14.34 -15.14
C TRP A 40 3.19 -15.26 -13.94
N TYR A 41 4.33 -15.14 -13.26
CA TYR A 41 4.54 -15.82 -11.99
C TYR A 41 3.49 -15.40 -10.96
N THR A 42 3.24 -14.09 -10.82
CA THR A 42 2.24 -13.54 -9.90
C THR A 42 0.85 -14.12 -10.21
N LEU A 43 0.41 -14.06 -11.48
CA LEU A 43 -0.86 -14.65 -11.91
C LEU A 43 -0.93 -16.16 -11.66
N THR A 44 0.15 -16.88 -11.93
CA THR A 44 0.20 -18.33 -11.72
C THR A 44 0.01 -18.65 -10.25
N VAL A 45 0.71 -17.95 -9.36
CA VAL A 45 0.57 -18.14 -7.91
C VAL A 45 -0.85 -17.78 -7.46
N GLU A 46 -1.38 -16.63 -7.85
CA GLU A 46 -2.71 -16.17 -7.45
C GLU A 46 -3.83 -17.14 -7.88
N LEU A 47 -3.82 -17.57 -9.15
CA LEU A 47 -4.85 -18.47 -9.68
C LEU A 47 -4.71 -19.90 -9.17
N SER A 48 -3.48 -20.37 -8.92
CA SER A 48 -3.24 -21.73 -8.46
C SER A 48 -3.28 -21.88 -6.93
N PHE A 49 -3.20 -20.78 -6.17
CA PHE A 49 -3.11 -20.84 -4.70
C PHE A 49 -4.28 -21.59 -4.08
N LEU A 50 -5.51 -21.15 -4.34
CA LEU A 50 -6.71 -21.76 -3.76
C LEU A 50 -6.87 -23.25 -4.13
N PRO A 51 -6.81 -23.67 -5.42
CA PRO A 51 -6.94 -25.08 -5.75
C PRO A 51 -5.81 -25.92 -5.15
N LEU A 52 -4.56 -25.46 -5.16
CA LEU A 52 -3.44 -26.22 -4.60
C LEU A 52 -3.51 -26.32 -3.07
N ALA A 53 -3.96 -25.26 -2.39
CA ALA A 53 -4.08 -25.19 -0.94
C ALA A 53 -5.27 -26.01 -0.40
N MET A 54 -6.36 -26.13 -1.15
CA MET A 54 -7.57 -26.86 -0.74
C MET A 54 -7.51 -28.36 -1.06
N LEU A 55 -6.60 -28.79 -1.93
CA LEU A 55 -6.37 -30.21 -2.17
C LEU A 55 -5.79 -30.90 -0.92
N PRO A 56 -6.19 -32.14 -0.63
CA PRO A 56 -5.80 -32.84 0.61
C PRO A 56 -4.33 -33.29 0.63
N PHE A 57 -3.56 -33.05 -0.44
CA PHE A 57 -2.19 -33.53 -0.56
C PHE A 57 -1.18 -32.57 0.08
N GLU A 58 -0.25 -33.10 0.87
CA GLU A 58 0.78 -32.27 1.53
C GLU A 58 1.69 -31.56 0.52
N ARG A 59 1.96 -32.19 -0.62
CA ARG A 59 2.81 -31.63 -1.69
C ARG A 59 2.17 -30.39 -2.31
N THR A 60 0.88 -30.46 -2.66
CA THR A 60 0.17 -29.33 -3.29
C THR A 60 0.08 -28.15 -2.33
N ARG A 61 -0.25 -28.41 -1.06
CA ARG A 61 -0.27 -27.40 0.00
C ARG A 61 1.09 -26.75 0.24
N SER A 62 2.17 -27.55 0.23
CA SER A 62 3.53 -27.02 0.36
C SER A 62 3.87 -26.11 -0.82
N VAL A 63 3.61 -26.55 -2.05
CA VAL A 63 3.84 -25.74 -3.26
C VAL A 63 3.06 -24.43 -3.21
N ALA A 64 1.78 -24.46 -2.82
CA ALA A 64 0.96 -23.26 -2.65
C ALA A 64 1.56 -22.30 -1.61
N ALA A 65 1.90 -22.81 -0.42
CA ALA A 65 2.44 -22.02 0.68
C ALA A 65 3.82 -21.42 0.33
N PHE A 66 4.72 -22.21 -0.27
CA PHE A 66 6.04 -21.73 -0.68
C PHE A 66 5.98 -20.76 -1.86
N GLY A 67 5.12 -21.01 -2.85
CA GLY A 67 4.92 -20.09 -3.98
C GLY A 67 4.37 -18.74 -3.51
N ALA A 68 3.35 -18.76 -2.65
CA ALA A 68 2.81 -17.56 -2.03
C ALA A 68 3.87 -16.85 -1.17
N ALA A 69 4.61 -17.58 -0.33
CA ALA A 69 5.66 -16.98 0.49
C ALA A 69 6.78 -16.36 -0.37
N ALA A 70 7.23 -17.04 -1.42
CA ALA A 70 8.24 -16.51 -2.35
C ALA A 70 7.74 -15.25 -3.07
N MET A 71 6.46 -15.21 -3.47
CA MET A 71 5.84 -14.01 -4.03
C MET A 71 5.85 -12.85 -3.02
N GLN A 72 5.45 -13.10 -1.76
CA GLN A 72 5.45 -12.07 -0.72
C GLN A 72 6.86 -11.59 -0.36
N LEU A 73 7.87 -12.47 -0.40
CA LEU A 73 9.28 -12.07 -0.27
C LEU A 73 9.73 -11.19 -1.44
N GLY A 74 9.32 -11.52 -2.67
CA GLY A 74 9.54 -10.67 -3.83
C GLY A 74 8.91 -9.28 -3.67
N ILE A 75 7.66 -9.21 -3.21
CA ILE A 75 6.98 -7.95 -2.89
C ILE A 75 7.75 -7.19 -1.80
N LEU A 76 8.21 -7.85 -0.73
CA LEU A 76 8.99 -7.21 0.33
C LEU A 76 10.32 -6.63 -0.19
N LEU A 77 10.97 -7.34 -1.12
CA LEU A 77 12.25 -6.98 -1.72
C LEU A 77 12.14 -5.87 -2.78
N LEU A 78 11.04 -5.80 -3.52
CA LEU A 78 10.90 -4.90 -4.67
C LEU A 78 9.91 -3.76 -4.42
N MET A 79 8.99 -3.91 -3.48
CA MET A 79 7.93 -2.94 -3.20
C MET A 79 7.93 -2.51 -1.73
N ASN A 80 7.29 -1.37 -1.48
CA ASN A 80 7.16 -0.71 -0.20
C ASN A 80 5.68 -0.53 0.15
N VAL A 81 5.01 -1.65 0.43
CA VAL A 81 3.55 -1.70 0.74
C VAL A 81 3.30 -1.87 2.24
N GLY A 82 4.20 -1.31 3.07
CA GLY A 82 4.13 -1.39 4.53
C GLY A 82 4.11 -2.82 5.07
N ASN A 83 3.22 -3.10 6.01
CA ASN A 83 3.17 -4.39 6.72
C ASN A 83 2.51 -5.51 5.92
N PHE A 84 1.91 -5.22 4.77
CA PHE A 84 1.16 -6.19 3.98
C PHE A 84 1.93 -7.50 3.70
N PRO A 85 3.13 -7.49 3.10
CA PRO A 85 3.84 -8.73 2.79
C PRO A 85 4.22 -9.53 4.06
N LEU A 86 4.50 -8.86 5.17
CA LEU A 86 4.80 -9.53 6.45
C LEU A 86 3.56 -10.24 7.02
N VAL A 87 2.40 -9.59 7.00
CA VAL A 87 1.14 -10.19 7.45
C VAL A 87 0.77 -11.37 6.55
N MET A 88 0.98 -11.25 5.24
CA MET A 88 0.72 -12.34 4.29
C MET A 88 1.68 -13.52 4.50
N LEU A 89 2.97 -13.28 4.81
CA LEU A 89 3.92 -14.34 5.15
C LEU A 89 3.50 -15.11 6.41
N VAL A 90 3.03 -14.41 7.45
CA VAL A 90 2.49 -15.06 8.66
C VAL A 90 1.23 -15.86 8.31
N ALA A 91 0.35 -15.33 7.47
CA ALA A 91 -0.85 -16.05 7.03
C ALA A 91 -0.50 -17.33 6.24
N CYS A 92 0.59 -17.32 5.46
CA CYS A 92 1.06 -18.51 4.74
C CYS A 92 1.41 -19.69 5.66
N VAL A 93 1.79 -19.43 6.93
CA VAL A 93 2.08 -20.47 7.92
C VAL A 93 0.88 -21.40 8.15
N MET A 94 -0.35 -20.87 8.05
CA MET A 94 -1.57 -21.68 8.20
C MET A 94 -1.70 -22.78 7.13
N PHE A 95 -1.05 -22.60 5.99
CA PHE A 95 -1.10 -23.54 4.87
C PHE A 95 0.05 -24.55 4.89
N VAL A 96 1.08 -24.32 5.71
CA VAL A 96 2.23 -25.22 5.87
C VAL A 96 1.78 -26.57 6.47
N PRO A 97 2.16 -27.71 5.89
CA PRO A 97 1.77 -29.01 6.44
C PRO A 97 2.33 -29.27 7.84
N PRO A 98 1.58 -29.96 8.73
CA PRO A 98 2.01 -30.21 10.11
C PRO A 98 3.38 -30.88 10.24
N ARG A 99 3.76 -31.76 9.30
CA ARG A 99 5.08 -32.43 9.30
C ARG A 99 6.25 -31.45 9.34
N TRP A 100 6.14 -30.32 8.64
CA TRP A 100 7.17 -29.28 8.65
C TRP A 100 7.19 -28.52 9.97
N ILE A 101 6.00 -28.17 10.47
CA ILE A 101 5.85 -27.48 11.76
C ILE A 101 6.43 -28.36 12.88
N HIS A 102 6.07 -29.64 12.95
CA HIS A 102 6.60 -30.57 13.95
C HIS A 102 8.11 -30.82 13.82
N ARG A 103 8.68 -30.71 12.63
CA ARG A 103 10.13 -30.83 12.43
C ARG A 103 10.86 -29.63 13.07
N VAL A 104 10.35 -28.41 12.86
CA VAL A 104 10.92 -27.18 13.40
C VAL A 104 10.64 -27.04 14.89
N MET A 105 9.42 -27.38 15.33
CA MET A 105 8.98 -27.25 16.72
C MET A 105 9.37 -28.44 17.61
N ARG A 106 10.00 -29.50 17.07
CA ARG A 106 10.52 -30.61 17.89
C ARG A 106 11.51 -30.13 18.95
N GLU A 107 12.12 -28.96 18.76
CA GLU A 107 13.04 -28.31 19.69
C GLU A 107 12.35 -27.30 20.62
N ALA A 108 11.09 -26.93 20.34
CA ALA A 108 10.31 -25.96 21.11
C ALA A 108 9.12 -26.67 21.79
N ALA A 109 9.40 -27.54 22.76
CA ALA A 109 8.38 -28.16 23.57
C ALA A 109 7.71 -27.11 24.48
N VAL A 110 6.66 -26.44 23.98
CA VAL A 110 5.76 -25.64 24.81
C VAL A 110 4.70 -26.59 25.38
N PRO A 111 4.59 -26.77 26.70
CA PRO A 111 3.51 -27.54 27.29
C PRO A 111 2.17 -26.85 26.98
N ALA A 112 1.39 -27.43 26.07
CA ALA A 112 0.08 -26.92 25.70
C ALA A 112 -0.95 -27.29 26.77
N ALA A 113 -1.06 -26.47 27.81
CA ALA A 113 -2.23 -26.49 28.68
C ALA A 113 -3.38 -25.77 27.96
N ALA A 114 -4.22 -26.52 27.23
CA ALA A 114 -5.40 -25.95 26.61
C ALA A 114 -6.45 -25.59 27.69
N PRO A 115 -6.85 -24.33 27.85
CA PRO A 115 -7.92 -23.99 28.79
C PRO A 115 -9.25 -24.58 28.32
N ALA A 116 -9.98 -25.22 29.26
CA ALA A 116 -11.30 -25.78 29.01
C ALA A 116 -12.34 -24.66 28.84
N VAL A 117 -12.57 -24.22 27.60
CA VAL A 117 -13.60 -23.20 27.29
C VAL A 117 -14.99 -23.86 27.21
N ARG A 118 -15.90 -23.48 28.13
CA ARG A 118 -17.29 -23.97 28.24
C ARG A 118 -18.12 -23.77 26.94
N GLY A 119 -18.91 -24.78 26.57
CA GLY A 119 -19.53 -24.95 25.23
C GLY A 119 -20.56 -23.90 24.76
N SER A 120 -21.24 -23.18 25.67
CA SER A 120 -22.22 -22.14 25.29
C SER A 120 -21.54 -20.85 24.76
N ARG A 121 -20.47 -20.40 25.43
CA ARG A 121 -19.65 -19.26 24.96
C ARG A 121 -18.92 -19.57 23.66
N ARG A 122 -18.59 -20.85 23.39
CA ARG A 122 -18.03 -21.30 22.11
C ARG A 122 -19.01 -21.07 20.96
N ARG A 123 -20.27 -21.50 21.09
CA ARG A 123 -21.26 -21.33 19.99
C ARG A 123 -21.49 -19.87 19.63
N ALA A 124 -21.66 -18.99 20.62
CA ALA A 124 -21.83 -17.56 20.37
C ALA A 124 -20.60 -16.94 19.70
N ALA A 125 -19.39 -17.29 20.16
CA ALA A 125 -18.15 -16.82 19.54
C ALA A 125 -17.98 -17.35 18.10
N THR A 126 -18.34 -18.61 17.84
CA THR A 126 -18.30 -19.18 16.49
C THR A 126 -19.28 -18.48 15.56
N TRP A 127 -20.51 -18.20 16.01
CA TRP A 127 -21.48 -17.46 15.22
C TRP A 127 -21.04 -16.03 14.94
N LEU A 128 -20.49 -15.32 15.94
CA LEU A 128 -19.95 -13.98 15.74
C LEU A 128 -18.78 -13.96 14.75
N LEU A 129 -17.86 -14.93 14.84
CA LEU A 129 -16.77 -15.08 13.88
C LEU A 129 -17.28 -15.41 12.47
N ALA A 130 -18.28 -16.29 12.36
CA ALA A 130 -18.89 -16.64 11.08
C ALA A 130 -19.59 -15.44 10.45
N ILE A 131 -20.33 -14.64 11.24
CA ILE A 131 -20.97 -13.40 10.78
C ILE A 131 -19.92 -12.38 10.36
N ALA A 132 -18.86 -12.20 11.15
CA ALA A 132 -17.79 -11.27 10.81
C ALA A 132 -17.05 -11.68 9.52
N ALA A 133 -16.76 -12.98 9.36
CA ALA A 133 -16.14 -13.52 8.16
C ALA A 133 -17.07 -13.40 6.94
N ALA A 134 -18.36 -13.70 7.09
CA ALA A 134 -19.35 -13.53 6.04
C ALA A 134 -19.52 -12.06 5.65
N ALA A 135 -19.58 -11.14 6.62
CA ALA A 135 -19.63 -9.71 6.37
C ALA A 135 -18.38 -9.24 5.62
N ALA A 136 -17.18 -9.65 6.05
CA ALA A 136 -15.93 -9.30 5.38
C ALA A 136 -15.84 -9.88 3.96
N PHE A 137 -16.38 -11.08 3.73
CA PHE A 137 -16.45 -11.70 2.41
C PHE A 137 -17.45 -10.98 1.49
N VAL A 138 -18.64 -10.66 2.01
CA VAL A 138 -19.69 -9.96 1.26
C VAL A 138 -19.25 -8.55 0.87
N THR A 139 -18.44 -7.87 1.68
CA THR A 139 -17.92 -6.54 1.35
C THR A 139 -16.69 -6.56 0.44
N ALA A 140 -16.03 -7.72 0.28
CA ALA A 140 -14.91 -7.94 -0.63
C ALA A 140 -15.36 -8.12 -2.09
N VAL A 141 -16.34 -7.32 -2.52
CA VAL A 141 -16.82 -7.30 -3.91
C VAL A 141 -15.70 -6.78 -4.82
N PRO A 142 -15.47 -7.41 -6.00
CA PRO A 142 -14.52 -6.91 -6.98
C PRO A 142 -14.87 -5.48 -7.44
N SER A 143 -13.85 -4.72 -7.85
CA SER A 143 -13.97 -3.31 -8.25
C SER A 143 -15.00 -3.06 -9.35
N GLU A 144 -15.20 -4.06 -10.21
CA GLU A 144 -16.13 -4.07 -11.34
C GLU A 144 -17.60 -4.06 -10.88
N ALA A 145 -17.85 -4.51 -9.66
CA ALA A 145 -19.17 -4.55 -9.04
C ALA A 145 -19.30 -3.50 -7.91
N GLU A 146 -18.56 -2.39 -8.02
CA GLU A 146 -18.63 -1.26 -7.07
C GLU A 146 -20.07 -0.76 -6.85
N ALA A 147 -20.92 -0.81 -7.88
CA ALA A 147 -22.33 -0.42 -7.78
C ALA A 147 -23.15 -1.25 -6.78
N LEU A 148 -22.70 -2.46 -6.44
CA LEU A 148 -23.35 -3.32 -5.45
C LEU A 148 -22.90 -3.00 -4.01
N ARG A 149 -21.87 -2.16 -3.83
CA ARG A 149 -21.39 -1.82 -2.48
C ARG A 149 -22.42 -0.95 -1.73
N PRO A 150 -22.59 -1.17 -0.42
CA PRO A 150 -23.42 -0.31 0.41
C PRO A 150 -23.01 1.16 0.30
N SER A 151 -23.99 2.06 0.24
CA SER A 151 -23.81 3.51 0.25
C SER A 151 -24.43 4.14 1.51
N GLY A 152 -24.21 5.45 1.71
CA GLY A 152 -24.76 6.19 2.85
C GLY A 152 -24.23 5.72 4.21
N ASP A 153 -25.12 5.68 5.20
CA ASP A 153 -24.77 5.41 6.61
C ASP A 153 -24.21 4.01 6.83
N LEU A 154 -24.75 3.00 6.12
CA LEU A 154 -24.25 1.64 6.21
C LEU A 154 -22.79 1.56 5.73
N ALA A 155 -22.44 2.28 4.67
CA ALA A 155 -21.07 2.36 4.18
C ALA A 155 -20.14 3.01 5.22
N SER A 156 -20.61 4.08 5.87
CA SER A 156 -19.85 4.77 6.93
C SER A 156 -19.64 3.89 8.15
N LEU A 157 -20.66 3.10 8.54
CA LEU A 157 -20.55 2.11 9.61
C LEU A 157 -19.54 1.01 9.26
N LEU A 158 -19.65 0.41 8.07
CA LEU A 158 -18.72 -0.64 7.61
C LEU A 158 -17.28 -0.14 7.54
N ARG A 159 -17.04 1.08 7.04
CA ARG A 159 -15.72 1.73 7.07
C ARG A 159 -15.21 1.96 8.49
N SER A 160 -16.07 2.42 9.40
CA SER A 160 -15.71 2.66 10.80
C SER A 160 -15.32 1.35 11.52
N LEU A 161 -15.98 0.25 11.17
CA LEU A 161 -15.67 -1.09 11.67
C LEU A 161 -14.51 -1.77 10.92
N SER A 162 -13.92 -1.12 9.92
CA SER A 162 -12.90 -1.71 9.02
C SER A 162 -13.39 -2.98 8.30
N LEU A 163 -14.71 -3.11 8.11
CA LEU A 163 -15.35 -4.20 7.37
C LEU A 163 -15.53 -3.87 5.88
N ASP A 164 -15.26 -2.63 5.46
CA ASP A 164 -15.16 -2.27 4.04
C ASP A 164 -13.81 -2.74 3.48
N GLN A 165 -13.84 -3.70 2.56
CA GLN A 165 -12.66 -4.40 2.06
C GLN A 165 -12.54 -4.20 0.55
N ARG A 166 -11.46 -3.52 0.12
CA ARG A 166 -11.11 -3.33 -1.29
C ARG A 166 -9.83 -4.09 -1.62
N TRP A 167 -9.91 -4.92 -2.67
CA TRP A 167 -8.87 -5.84 -3.11
C TRP A 167 -8.56 -5.66 -4.59
N ASP A 168 -8.20 -4.44 -4.97
CA ASP A 168 -7.95 -4.01 -6.34
C ASP A 168 -6.60 -3.28 -6.47
N MET A 169 -5.69 -3.50 -5.51
CA MET A 169 -4.37 -2.90 -5.56
C MET A 169 -3.60 -3.45 -6.77
N PHE A 170 -3.36 -2.61 -7.77
CA PHE A 170 -2.78 -2.94 -9.09
C PHE A 170 -3.71 -3.73 -10.04
N SER A 171 -5.01 -3.76 -9.77
CA SER A 171 -6.03 -4.44 -10.58
C SER A 171 -7.18 -3.46 -10.91
N PRO A 172 -7.87 -3.61 -12.06
CA PRO A 172 -7.63 -4.54 -13.15
C PRO A 172 -6.40 -4.19 -14.00
N ASN A 173 -5.93 -2.96 -13.98
CA ASN A 173 -4.71 -2.51 -14.65
C ASN A 173 -3.76 -1.90 -13.63
N ALA A 174 -2.46 -2.03 -13.86
CA ALA A 174 -1.48 -1.46 -12.96
C ALA A 174 -1.52 0.07 -13.03
N ALA A 175 -1.28 0.74 -11.89
CA ALA A 175 -1.24 2.20 -11.85
C ALA A 175 -0.18 2.73 -12.81
N ARG A 176 -0.52 3.77 -13.57
CA ARG A 176 0.33 4.35 -14.62
C ARG A 176 1.10 5.58 -14.16
N SER A 177 0.76 6.16 -13.03
CA SER A 177 1.46 7.31 -12.49
C SER A 177 1.84 7.11 -11.04
N ASP A 178 2.98 7.67 -10.70
CA ASP A 178 3.39 7.96 -9.33
C ASP A 178 3.55 9.47 -9.15
N TRP A 179 3.83 9.90 -7.92
CA TRP A 179 3.79 11.31 -7.57
C TRP A 179 4.64 11.64 -6.36
N TRP A 180 4.92 12.92 -6.21
CA TRP A 180 5.43 13.50 -4.98
C TRP A 180 4.84 14.89 -4.74
N LEU A 181 4.92 15.35 -3.50
CA LEU A 181 4.53 16.70 -3.12
C LEU A 181 5.75 17.60 -3.02
N VAL A 182 5.56 18.86 -3.37
CA VAL A 182 6.53 19.95 -3.18
C VAL A 182 5.81 21.08 -2.47
N ALA A 183 6.45 21.68 -1.49
CA ALA A 183 5.86 22.73 -0.66
C ALA A 183 6.81 23.92 -0.47
N PRO A 184 7.05 24.75 -1.51
CA PRO A 184 7.92 25.92 -1.37
C PRO A 184 7.33 26.89 -0.34
N ALA A 185 8.17 27.26 0.61
CA ALA A 185 7.84 28.04 1.78
C ALA A 185 8.73 29.27 1.91
N ALA A 186 8.20 30.29 2.57
CA ALA A 186 8.92 31.50 2.94
C ALA A 186 8.79 31.73 4.46
N LEU A 187 9.91 32.01 5.11
CA LEU A 187 9.95 32.50 6.48
C LEU A 187 9.71 34.03 6.50
N ALA A 188 9.41 34.55 7.69
CA ALA A 188 9.22 35.99 7.89
C ALA A 188 10.47 36.84 7.61
N ASP A 189 11.66 36.25 7.64
CA ASP A 189 12.93 36.92 7.28
C ASP A 189 13.24 36.88 5.77
N GLY A 190 12.37 36.28 4.96
CA GLY A 190 12.55 36.13 3.52
C GLY A 190 13.30 34.87 3.09
N THR A 191 13.81 34.06 4.03
CA THR A 191 14.44 32.77 3.72
C THR A 191 13.44 31.84 3.03
N ARG A 192 13.88 31.18 1.96
CA ARG A 192 13.06 30.28 1.14
C ARG A 192 13.59 28.85 1.18
N PHE A 193 12.71 27.89 1.41
CA PHE A 193 13.03 26.46 1.41
C PHE A 193 11.78 25.64 1.06
N ASP A 194 11.94 24.34 0.78
CA ASP A 194 10.83 23.42 0.64
C ASP A 194 10.44 22.82 2.00
N LEU A 195 9.18 23.01 2.42
CA LEU A 195 8.69 22.65 3.74
C LEU A 195 8.67 21.14 4.01
N LEU A 196 8.52 20.31 2.97
CA LEU A 196 8.39 18.86 3.14
C LEU A 196 9.74 18.14 3.13
N SER A 197 10.75 18.75 2.52
CA SER A 197 12.06 18.12 2.33
C SER A 197 13.24 18.90 2.91
N GLU A 198 13.01 20.12 3.35
CA GLU A 198 14.02 21.04 3.88
C GLU A 198 15.15 21.37 2.88
N ARG A 199 14.91 21.14 1.58
CA ARG A 199 15.81 21.53 0.48
C ARG A 199 15.50 22.96 0.01
N GLY A 200 16.20 23.43 -1.03
CA GLY A 200 15.91 24.75 -1.63
C GLY A 200 14.47 24.85 -2.15
N ALA A 201 13.86 26.04 -2.08
CA ALA A 201 12.45 26.23 -2.47
C ALA A 201 12.16 25.92 -3.95
N ASP A 202 13.17 26.05 -4.82
CA ASP A 202 13.06 25.77 -6.25
C ASP A 202 13.44 24.31 -6.60
N ASP A 203 13.79 23.48 -5.61
CA ASP A 203 14.15 22.09 -5.84
C ASP A 203 12.91 21.24 -6.17
N ARG A 204 12.74 20.98 -7.46
CA ARG A 204 11.72 20.09 -8.04
C ARG A 204 12.22 18.66 -8.30
N SER A 205 13.38 18.29 -7.75
CA SER A 205 13.92 16.93 -7.89
C SER A 205 12.94 15.89 -7.34
N ALA A 206 13.01 14.70 -7.94
CA ALA A 206 12.13 13.59 -7.62
C ALA A 206 12.29 13.17 -6.14
N ARG A 207 11.17 12.80 -5.51
CA ARG A 207 11.13 12.37 -4.11
C ARG A 207 10.80 10.89 -4.06
N TYR A 208 11.61 10.10 -3.37
CA TYR A 208 11.38 8.66 -3.25
C TYR A 208 10.59 8.35 -2.00
N SER A 209 9.81 7.27 -2.06
CA SER A 209 9.14 6.77 -0.86
C SER A 209 10.20 6.41 0.20
N ASP A 210 9.92 6.74 1.45
CA ASP A 210 10.78 6.36 2.58
C ASP A 210 11.00 4.83 2.55
N PRO A 211 12.24 4.31 2.68
CA PRO A 211 12.50 2.87 2.74
C PRO A 211 11.60 2.11 3.72
N LEU A 212 11.12 2.79 4.77
CA LEU A 212 10.08 2.35 5.68
C LEU A 212 8.79 3.10 5.36
N TYR A 213 7.78 2.39 4.84
CA TYR A 213 6.46 2.95 4.59
C TYR A 213 5.94 3.79 5.76
N THR A 214 5.64 5.06 5.50
CA THR A 214 5.02 5.96 6.48
C THR A 214 3.55 6.14 6.18
N ARG A 215 2.72 6.31 7.22
CA ARG A 215 1.30 6.65 7.04
C ARG A 215 1.09 8.02 6.38
N TRP A 216 2.10 8.89 6.42
CA TRP A 216 2.08 10.19 5.75
C TRP A 216 1.91 10.06 4.25
N THR A 217 2.45 9.02 3.61
CA THR A 217 2.23 8.77 2.17
C THR A 217 0.74 8.71 1.84
N LYS A 218 -0.08 8.01 2.65
CA LYS A 218 -1.53 7.96 2.42
C LYS A 218 -2.26 9.26 2.78
N VAL A 219 -1.76 10.02 3.74
CA VAL A 219 -2.30 11.36 4.02
C VAL A 219 -2.05 12.27 2.82
N HIS A 220 -0.83 12.29 2.31
CA HIS A 220 -0.43 13.09 1.15
C HIS A 220 -1.21 12.71 -0.11
N GLU A 221 -1.41 11.40 -0.37
CA GLU A 221 -2.25 10.91 -1.47
C GLU A 221 -3.67 11.47 -1.40
N ARG A 222 -4.26 11.45 -0.21
CA ARG A 222 -5.61 12.00 0.01
C ARG A 222 -5.62 13.51 -0.18
N ILE A 223 -4.66 14.23 0.36
CA ILE A 223 -4.55 15.70 0.21
C ILE A 223 -4.42 16.11 -1.27
N ALA A 224 -3.72 15.32 -2.09
CA ALA A 224 -3.63 15.52 -3.53
C ALA A 224 -4.95 15.30 -4.26
N SER A 225 -5.73 14.30 -3.85
CA SER A 225 -7.03 14.00 -4.46
C SER A 225 -8.04 15.15 -4.30
N SER A 226 -8.76 15.45 -5.39
CA SER A 226 -9.85 16.44 -5.38
C SER A 226 -11.00 16.05 -4.44
N PHE A 227 -11.24 14.76 -4.26
CA PHE A 227 -12.30 14.24 -3.38
C PHE A 227 -12.12 14.67 -1.91
N TYR A 228 -10.88 14.86 -1.48
CA TYR A 228 -10.55 15.27 -0.11
C TYR A 228 -10.09 16.74 -0.03
N ALA A 229 -10.38 17.56 -1.04
CA ALA A 229 -9.93 18.95 -1.09
C ALA A 229 -10.34 19.78 0.15
N GLY A 230 -11.48 19.46 0.78
CA GLY A 230 -11.92 20.11 2.01
C GLY A 230 -10.94 20.00 3.19
N TYR A 231 -10.08 18.97 3.21
CA TYR A 231 -9.09 18.77 4.26
C TYR A 231 -7.80 19.60 4.06
N ARG A 232 -7.58 20.19 2.87
CA ARG A 232 -6.34 20.93 2.55
C ARG A 232 -6.11 22.12 3.47
N SER A 233 -7.17 22.84 3.86
CA SER A 233 -7.05 23.98 4.77
C SER A 233 -6.59 23.56 6.17
N ALA A 234 -7.15 22.48 6.72
CA ALA A 234 -6.79 21.96 8.04
C ALA A 234 -5.37 21.37 8.04
N TYR A 235 -5.03 20.63 6.97
CA TYR A 235 -3.68 20.14 6.72
C TYR A 235 -2.67 21.28 6.67
N ALA A 236 -2.97 22.35 5.92
CA ALA A 236 -2.04 23.46 5.78
C ALA A 236 -1.85 24.27 7.08
N ARG A 237 -2.94 24.55 7.81
CA ARG A 237 -2.88 25.18 9.13
C ARG A 237 -2.12 24.34 10.16
N TYR A 238 -2.16 23.02 10.05
CA TYR A 238 -1.39 22.13 10.91
C TYR A 238 0.12 22.40 10.76
N PHE A 239 0.64 22.53 9.53
CA PHE A 239 2.06 22.84 9.32
C PHE A 239 2.46 24.21 9.87
N CYS A 240 1.65 25.26 9.63
CA CYS A 240 1.88 26.58 10.24
C CYS A 240 1.99 26.48 11.76
N ARG A 241 1.01 25.82 12.39
CA ARG A 241 0.94 25.69 13.85
C ARG A 241 2.11 24.89 14.41
N VAL A 242 2.40 23.71 13.86
CA VAL A 242 3.48 22.86 14.37
C VAL A 242 4.81 23.56 14.25
N ARG A 243 5.15 24.11 13.08
CA ARG A 243 6.43 24.79 12.87
C ARG A 243 6.58 26.02 13.74
N ASN A 244 5.55 26.88 13.78
CA ASN A 244 5.62 28.14 14.54
C ASN A 244 5.53 27.93 16.06
N SER A 245 5.00 26.79 16.53
CA SER A 245 4.99 26.43 17.95
C SER A 245 6.33 25.89 18.47
N GLN A 246 7.24 25.46 17.58
CA GLN A 246 8.51 24.81 17.92
C GLN A 246 9.73 25.70 17.62
N LEU A 247 9.55 27.02 17.60
CA LEU A 247 10.64 27.94 17.29
C LEU A 247 11.65 28.04 18.44
N ALA A 248 12.93 27.81 18.12
CA ALA A 248 14.03 28.13 19.03
C ALA A 248 14.34 29.65 19.00
N PRO A 249 14.96 30.21 20.04
CA PRO A 249 15.40 31.61 20.03
C PRO A 249 16.25 31.92 18.79
N GLY A 250 15.89 32.97 18.05
CA GLY A 250 16.58 33.38 16.82
C GLY A 250 16.06 32.71 15.53
N GLN A 251 15.08 31.81 15.60
CA GLN A 251 14.42 31.28 14.40
C GLN A 251 13.24 32.14 13.96
N SER A 252 13.13 32.36 12.65
CA SER A 252 12.01 33.07 12.04
C SER A 252 10.79 32.16 11.86
N PRO A 253 9.57 32.66 12.12
CA PRO A 253 8.35 31.89 11.89
C PRO A 253 8.14 31.63 10.39
N LEU A 254 7.46 30.53 10.09
CA LEU A 254 6.90 30.27 8.77
C LEU A 254 5.83 31.31 8.48
N ALA A 255 5.96 32.02 7.36
CA ALA A 255 5.04 33.07 6.94
C ALA A 255 4.07 32.57 5.87
N SER A 256 4.54 31.77 4.91
CA SER A 256 3.65 31.21 3.89
C SER A 256 4.26 29.98 3.24
N PHE A 257 3.41 29.18 2.60
CA PHE A 257 3.85 28.16 1.68
C PHE A 257 2.77 27.83 0.66
N GLU A 258 3.20 27.25 -0.45
CA GLU A 258 2.31 26.70 -1.47
C GLU A 258 2.45 25.18 -1.49
N LEU A 259 1.44 24.48 -1.97
CA LEU A 259 1.49 23.02 -2.10
C LEU A 259 1.29 22.64 -3.57
N PHE A 260 2.23 21.88 -4.11
CA PHE A 260 2.23 21.38 -5.47
C PHE A 260 2.22 19.85 -5.48
N TYR A 261 1.50 19.29 -6.43
CA TYR A 261 1.48 17.88 -6.78
C TYR A 261 2.23 17.70 -8.08
N VAL A 262 3.31 16.93 -8.04
CA VAL A 262 4.07 16.56 -9.23
C VAL A 262 3.72 15.12 -9.57
N GLU A 263 3.11 14.92 -10.73
CA GLU A 263 2.75 13.62 -11.27
C GLU A 263 3.79 13.18 -12.29
N ARG A 264 4.24 11.93 -12.17
CA ARG A 264 5.07 11.26 -13.17
C ARG A 264 4.28 10.10 -13.75
N THR A 265 3.95 10.21 -15.04
CA THR A 265 3.18 9.21 -15.79
C THR A 265 4.13 8.31 -16.56
N ILE A 266 4.17 7.05 -16.16
CA ILE A 266 4.92 5.97 -16.79
C ILE A 266 4.27 5.64 -18.14
N GLN A 267 5.05 5.76 -19.20
CA GLN A 267 4.61 5.43 -20.54
C GLN A 267 4.84 3.94 -20.86
N ALA A 268 4.25 3.46 -21.94
CA ALA A 268 4.58 2.13 -22.45
C ALA A 268 6.05 2.08 -22.91
N PRO A 269 6.70 0.90 -22.90
CA PRO A 269 8.13 0.76 -23.23
C PRO A 269 8.53 1.45 -24.54
N GLU A 270 7.68 1.35 -25.57
CA GLU A 270 7.87 1.93 -26.90
C GLU A 270 7.66 3.45 -26.99
N LYS A 271 7.08 4.10 -25.98
CA LYS A 271 6.70 5.53 -26.01
C LYS A 271 7.74 6.46 -25.38
N GLY A 272 8.83 5.93 -24.82
CA GLY A 272 9.94 6.71 -24.27
C GLY A 272 9.79 7.05 -22.78
N PRO A 273 10.51 8.09 -22.28
CA PRO A 273 10.61 8.36 -20.85
C PRO A 273 9.26 8.83 -20.24
N PRO A 274 9.10 8.74 -18.91
CA PRO A 274 7.90 9.20 -18.22
C PRO A 274 7.60 10.69 -18.47
N LEU A 275 6.31 11.04 -18.50
CA LEU A 275 5.85 12.42 -18.60
C LEU A 275 5.69 13.02 -17.21
N ILE A 276 6.10 14.26 -17.00
CA ILE A 276 5.96 14.96 -15.73
C ILE A 276 4.99 16.13 -15.89
N SER A 277 4.03 16.24 -14.96
CA SER A 277 3.14 17.39 -14.86
C SER A 277 3.09 17.91 -13.43
N GLU A 278 2.92 19.23 -13.25
CA GLU A 278 2.86 19.88 -11.94
C GLU A 278 1.54 20.63 -11.80
N THR A 279 0.84 20.41 -10.68
CA THR A 279 -0.43 21.06 -10.38
C THR A 279 -0.39 21.70 -9.00
N LYS A 280 -0.75 22.98 -8.91
CA LYS A 280 -0.91 23.68 -7.63
C LYS A 280 -2.17 23.21 -6.91
N LEU A 281 -2.00 22.69 -5.69
CA LEU A 281 -3.10 22.19 -4.86
C LEU A 281 -3.65 23.23 -3.88
N TRP A 282 -2.77 24.07 -3.32
CA TRP A 282 -3.12 24.98 -2.23
C TRP A 282 -2.11 26.15 -2.09
N SER A 283 -2.53 27.23 -1.45
CA SER A 283 -1.68 28.32 -0.98
C SER A 283 -2.09 28.70 0.44
N GLN A 284 -1.13 28.82 1.34
CA GLN A 284 -1.36 29.07 2.76
C GLN A 284 -0.55 30.28 3.23
N GLN A 285 -1.23 31.17 3.95
CA GLN A 285 -0.61 32.19 4.79
C GLN A 285 -0.66 31.73 6.24
N CYS A 286 0.48 31.82 6.92
CA CYS A 286 0.65 31.63 8.35
C CYS A 286 0.81 33.02 9.00
#